data_AF-A0A7V2NHY5-F1
#
_entry.id   AF-A0A7V2NHY5-F1
#
_cell.length_a   1.000
_cell.length_b   1.000
_cell.length_c   1.000
_cell.angle_alpha   90.00
_cell.angle_beta   90.00
_cell.angle_gamma   90.00
#
_symmetry.space_group_name_H-M   'P 1'
#
loop_
_entity.id
_entity.type
_entity.pdbx_description
1 polymer ?
#
loop_
_entity_poly.entity_id
_entity_poly.type
_entity_poly.pdbx_seq_one_letter_code
_entity_poly.pdbx_strand_id
1 'polypeptide(L)'
;MKASVGRITVVLIVILLTMQLFGCSQGQKREGLSQRVEFLWQQHPNPYPEAAARRAAVEARTLLADNDDDIELHFYYQDRLRDYEPDSLQVEYQRRLDNDPNNAVNIILEAAVRKSGPYLVQVMDAALERDSTTAEVLAFGVMAKLGNRPADTARAVDLANRAITLHPGSFQAQLSKARVERVLGSLESALKHAQIASELNPWDYESVALQFSILKAEDREGEALALMKEFFYSQPTHVPSYKQLRRHYEGEEDWEELFDLEMIITPAYPENGFAFYFPALAAYRAGDPDKIIDAYLKAAEYGFFDMDYALKMMSADERREFEQNARYPGLIDIFEANHQAAIPERREMALNRPLDKKIRNFVASDLRGRTVNLNQYLGKIVVLDFWSSFEPNHKLMLPRLHELRLKYPEIELISVSVMERYSSEDLLRQVADKSEKQGMDWTVWVGDEELTQRMRVRRLPTLAVVDADGYARYRIQGYHPYIDEILGYMIDAAMLPRLEDQANTQ
;
A
#
# COMPACT_ATOMS: atom_id res chain seq x y z
N MET A 1 -28.42 -12.85 8.25
CA MET A 1 -27.49 -13.02 7.10
C MET A 1 -28.01 -13.86 5.91
N LYS A 2 -29.26 -14.36 5.84
CA LYS A 2 -29.76 -15.09 4.64
C LYS A 2 -30.76 -14.32 3.76
N ALA A 3 -31.12 -13.08 4.10
CA ALA A 3 -32.17 -12.32 3.40
C ALA A 3 -31.65 -11.28 2.39
N SER A 4 -30.37 -10.87 2.44
CA SER A 4 -29.78 -9.86 1.54
C SER A 4 -29.25 -10.46 0.23
N VAL A 5 -28.77 -11.71 0.24
CA VAL A 5 -28.23 -12.40 -0.94
C VAL A 5 -29.32 -12.73 -1.98
N GLY A 6 -30.57 -12.90 -1.53
CA GLY A 6 -31.71 -13.19 -2.41
C GLY A 6 -32.19 -11.99 -3.26
N ARG A 7 -32.01 -10.75 -2.80
CA ARG A 7 -32.43 -9.55 -3.56
C ARG A 7 -31.43 -9.19 -4.66
N ILE A 8 -30.13 -9.38 -4.42
CA ILE A 8 -29.08 -9.09 -5.41
C ILE A 8 -29.17 -10.07 -6.59
N THR A 9 -29.41 -11.35 -6.31
CA THR A 9 -29.57 -12.39 -7.36
C THR A 9 -30.81 -12.15 -8.24
N VAL A 10 -31.91 -11.64 -7.67
CA VAL A 10 -33.14 -11.36 -8.42
C VAL A 10 -33.00 -10.11 -9.28
N VAL A 11 -32.29 -9.07 -8.83
CA VAL A 11 -32.01 -7.86 -9.64
C VAL A 11 -31.10 -8.17 -10.84
N LEU A 12 -30.06 -8.99 -10.64
CA LEU A 12 -29.17 -9.45 -11.72
C LEU A 12 -29.88 -10.30 -12.77
N ILE A 13 -30.79 -11.19 -12.35
CA ILE A 13 -31.58 -12.02 -13.29
C ILE A 13 -32.58 -11.17 -14.08
N VAL A 14 -33.17 -10.12 -13.48
CA VAL A 14 -34.09 -9.20 -14.18
C VAL A 14 -33.35 -8.33 -15.21
N ILE A 15 -32.09 -7.95 -14.96
CA ILE A 15 -31.25 -7.23 -15.93
C ILE A 15 -30.85 -8.16 -17.10
N LEU A 16 -30.52 -9.42 -16.81
CA LEU A 16 -30.22 -10.43 -17.84
C LEU A 16 -31.43 -10.78 -18.72
N LEU A 17 -32.64 -10.86 -18.14
CA LEU A 17 -33.86 -11.14 -18.90
C LEU A 17 -34.37 -9.94 -19.70
N THR A 18 -34.12 -8.71 -19.26
CA THR A 18 -34.47 -7.51 -20.04
C THR A 18 -33.53 -7.29 -21.22
N MET A 19 -32.26 -7.72 -21.14
CA MET A 19 -31.34 -7.69 -22.28
C MET A 19 -31.67 -8.70 -23.39
N GLN A 20 -32.27 -9.84 -23.07
CA GLN A 20 -32.66 -10.84 -24.09
C GLN A 20 -33.96 -10.51 -24.84
N LEU A 21 -34.78 -9.57 -24.34
CA LEU A 21 -36.07 -9.22 -24.95
C LEU A 21 -36.04 -7.97 -25.85
N PHE A 22 -34.92 -7.24 -25.92
CA PHE A 22 -34.72 -6.13 -26.87
C PHE A 22 -33.85 -6.53 -28.07
N GLY A 23 -34.06 -7.75 -28.59
CA GLY A 23 -33.60 -8.14 -29.91
C GLY A 23 -34.59 -7.67 -30.98
N CYS A 24 -34.45 -6.42 -31.45
CA CYS A 24 -34.71 -5.94 -32.82
C CYS A 24 -34.89 -4.41 -32.84
N SER A 25 -33.79 -3.67 -32.86
CA SER A 25 -33.73 -2.46 -33.68
C SER A 25 -32.32 -2.34 -34.26
N GLN A 26 -32.22 -2.36 -35.58
CA GLN A 26 -31.00 -2.02 -36.28
C GLN A 26 -30.75 -0.51 -36.12
N GLY A 27 -29.55 -0.10 -35.72
CA GLY A 27 -29.05 1.24 -36.07
C GLY A 27 -28.31 2.08 -35.02
N GLN A 28 -28.16 1.66 -33.76
CA GLN A 28 -27.23 2.32 -32.83
C GLN A 28 -26.23 1.30 -32.31
N LYS A 29 -24.98 1.40 -32.78
CA LYS A 29 -23.84 0.78 -32.09
C LYS A 29 -23.87 1.31 -30.66
N ARG A 30 -23.86 0.42 -29.67
CA ARG A 30 -23.57 0.83 -28.28
C ARG A 30 -22.21 1.54 -28.31
N GLU A 31 -22.19 2.82 -27.97
CA GLU A 31 -20.99 3.67 -27.86
C GLU A 31 -20.40 3.66 -26.43
N GLY A 32 -20.86 2.75 -25.55
CA GLY A 32 -20.25 2.52 -24.25
C GLY A 32 -18.99 1.65 -24.33
N LEU A 33 -18.52 1.14 -23.19
CA LEU A 33 -17.38 0.23 -23.14
C LEU A 33 -17.48 -0.90 -24.17
N SER A 34 -16.35 -1.23 -24.80
CA SER A 34 -16.25 -2.35 -25.71
C SER A 34 -16.64 -3.63 -24.98
N GLN A 35 -17.37 -4.53 -25.65
CA GLN A 35 -17.85 -5.78 -25.03
C GLN A 35 -16.71 -6.63 -24.45
N ARG A 36 -15.50 -6.50 -25.02
CA ARG A 36 -14.28 -7.16 -24.52
C ARG A 36 -13.87 -6.58 -23.17
N VAL A 37 -13.88 -5.26 -23.05
CA VAL A 37 -13.51 -4.58 -21.81
C VAL A 37 -14.57 -4.81 -20.73
N GLU A 38 -15.87 -4.77 -21.07
CA GLU A 38 -16.95 -5.15 -20.13
C GLU A 38 -16.74 -6.59 -19.62
N PHE A 39 -16.46 -7.55 -20.53
CA PHE A 39 -16.18 -8.94 -20.15
C PHE A 39 -14.97 -9.05 -19.22
N LEU A 40 -13.87 -8.38 -19.56
CA LEU A 40 -12.64 -8.43 -18.76
C LEU A 40 -12.83 -7.79 -17.37
N TRP A 41 -13.64 -6.75 -17.24
CA TRP A 41 -13.99 -6.18 -15.94
C TRP A 41 -14.89 -7.10 -15.11
N GLN A 42 -15.77 -7.86 -15.74
CA GLN A 42 -16.60 -8.86 -15.05
C GLN A 42 -15.79 -10.07 -14.58
N GLN A 43 -14.83 -10.52 -15.41
CA GLN A 43 -13.95 -11.65 -15.06
C GLN A 43 -12.90 -11.24 -14.02
N HIS A 44 -12.34 -10.05 -14.20
CA HIS A 44 -11.30 -9.49 -13.34
C HIS A 44 -11.75 -8.09 -12.88
N PRO A 45 -12.63 -7.99 -11.87
CA PRO A 45 -12.98 -6.73 -11.24
C PRO A 45 -11.85 -6.28 -10.32
N ASN A 46 -11.65 -4.96 -10.21
CA ASN A 46 -10.71 -4.42 -9.23
C ASN A 46 -11.14 -4.90 -7.84
N PRO A 47 -10.19 -5.24 -6.98
CA PRO A 47 -8.74 -5.16 -7.11
C PRO A 47 -8.16 -6.46 -7.66
N TYR A 48 -6.89 -6.40 -8.01
CA TYR A 48 -6.12 -7.60 -8.36
C TYR A 48 -4.87 -7.63 -7.49
N PRO A 49 -4.61 -8.68 -6.70
CA PRO A 49 -3.25 -9.01 -6.31
C PRO A 49 -2.38 -9.06 -7.57
N GLU A 50 -1.09 -8.74 -7.45
CA GLU A 50 -0.16 -8.67 -8.59
C GLU A 50 -0.30 -9.84 -9.59
N ALA A 51 -0.41 -11.07 -9.07
CA ALA A 51 -0.59 -12.26 -9.90
C ALA A 51 -1.91 -12.26 -10.70
N ALA A 52 -3.01 -11.79 -10.13
CA ALA A 52 -4.28 -11.64 -10.83
C ALA A 52 -4.22 -10.50 -11.85
N ALA A 53 -3.56 -9.38 -11.51
CA ALA A 53 -3.37 -8.25 -12.42
C ALA A 53 -2.61 -8.68 -13.67
N ARG A 54 -1.51 -9.42 -13.48
CA ARG A 54 -0.70 -9.99 -14.56
C ARG A 54 -1.50 -10.98 -15.42
N ARG A 55 -2.36 -11.82 -14.83
CA ARG A 55 -3.24 -12.73 -15.60
C ARG A 55 -4.24 -11.96 -16.46
N ALA A 56 -4.93 -10.99 -15.89
CA ALA A 56 -5.87 -10.13 -16.62
C ALA A 56 -5.15 -9.36 -17.75
N ALA A 57 -3.92 -8.91 -17.51
CA ALA A 57 -3.10 -8.25 -18.51
C ALA A 57 -2.71 -9.19 -19.67
N VAL A 58 -2.39 -10.46 -19.39
CA VAL A 58 -2.10 -11.46 -20.43
C VAL A 58 -3.33 -11.73 -21.29
N GLU A 59 -4.51 -11.82 -20.68
CA GLU A 59 -5.77 -11.99 -21.40
C GLU A 59 -6.08 -10.78 -22.29
N ALA A 60 -5.97 -9.57 -21.74
CA ALA A 60 -6.13 -8.33 -22.51
C ALA A 60 -5.14 -8.23 -23.68
N ARG A 61 -3.86 -8.56 -23.46
CA ARG A 61 -2.83 -8.60 -24.51
C ARG A 61 -3.15 -9.64 -25.60
N THR A 62 -3.72 -10.79 -25.22
CA THR A 62 -4.15 -11.82 -26.17
C THR A 62 -5.27 -11.29 -27.07
N LEU A 63 -6.25 -10.58 -26.48
CA LEU A 63 -7.32 -9.95 -27.24
C LEU A 63 -6.80 -8.82 -28.13
N LEU A 64 -5.81 -8.04 -27.68
CA LEU A 64 -5.19 -6.97 -28.48
C LEU A 64 -4.49 -7.49 -29.74
N ALA A 65 -3.99 -8.74 -29.75
CA ALA A 65 -3.32 -9.31 -30.91
C ALA A 65 -4.21 -9.30 -32.18
N ASP A 66 -5.52 -9.46 -32.00
CA ASP A 66 -6.51 -9.44 -33.09
C ASP A 66 -7.33 -8.13 -33.13
N ASN A 67 -7.13 -7.20 -32.19
CA ASN A 67 -7.96 -6.01 -32.00
C ASN A 67 -7.10 -4.81 -31.56
N ASP A 68 -5.99 -4.58 -32.26
CA ASP A 68 -4.99 -3.57 -31.90
C ASP A 68 -5.50 -2.12 -32.00
N ASP A 69 -6.66 -1.90 -32.61
CA ASP A 69 -7.36 -0.62 -32.71
C ASP A 69 -8.34 -0.36 -31.55
N ASP A 70 -8.57 -1.34 -30.66
CA ASP A 70 -9.45 -1.22 -29.49
C ASP A 70 -8.75 -0.39 -28.39
N ILE A 71 -8.96 0.93 -28.44
CA ILE A 71 -8.31 1.91 -27.55
C ILE A 71 -8.66 1.64 -26.08
N GLU A 72 -9.90 1.27 -25.78
CA GLU A 72 -10.35 0.98 -24.42
C GLU A 72 -9.68 -0.29 -23.87
N LEU A 73 -9.49 -1.30 -24.71
CA LEU A 73 -8.75 -2.51 -24.34
C LEU A 73 -7.27 -2.21 -24.04
N HIS A 74 -6.66 -1.28 -24.78
CA HIS A 74 -5.33 -0.77 -24.44
C HIS A 74 -5.30 -0.07 -23.07
N PHE A 75 -6.29 0.77 -22.75
CA PHE A 75 -6.37 1.41 -21.43
C PHE A 75 -6.60 0.41 -20.29
N TYR A 76 -7.45 -0.59 -20.50
CA TYR A 76 -7.62 -1.70 -19.55
C TYR A 76 -6.27 -2.41 -19.32
N TYR A 77 -5.58 -2.76 -20.41
CA TYR A 77 -4.28 -3.44 -20.35
C TYR A 77 -3.23 -2.63 -19.58
N GLN A 78 -3.15 -1.32 -19.86
CA GLN A 78 -2.27 -0.41 -19.13
C GLN A 78 -2.63 -0.38 -17.64
N ASP A 79 -3.92 -0.26 -17.30
CA ASP A 79 -4.35 -0.19 -15.91
C ASP A 79 -3.95 -1.44 -15.10
N ARG A 80 -4.03 -2.64 -15.71
CA ARG A 80 -3.62 -3.90 -15.05
C ARG A 80 -2.14 -3.97 -14.68
N LEU A 81 -1.26 -3.35 -15.45
CA LEU A 81 0.19 -3.46 -15.24
C LEU A 81 0.83 -2.20 -14.68
N ARG A 82 0.11 -1.09 -14.66
CA ARG A 82 0.64 0.23 -14.30
C ARG A 82 1.34 0.27 -12.94
N ASP A 83 0.84 -0.45 -11.95
CA ASP A 83 1.42 -0.45 -10.60
C ASP A 83 2.45 -1.57 -10.38
N TYR A 84 2.61 -2.50 -11.34
CA TYR A 84 3.48 -3.69 -11.21
C TYR A 84 4.62 -3.74 -12.24
N GLU A 85 4.41 -3.21 -13.44
CA GLU A 85 5.35 -3.22 -14.56
C GLU A 85 5.36 -1.89 -15.35
N PRO A 86 5.54 -0.73 -14.70
CA PRO A 86 5.47 0.58 -15.36
C PRO A 86 6.53 0.75 -16.47
N ASP A 87 7.75 0.27 -16.24
CA ASP A 87 8.85 0.37 -17.21
C ASP A 87 8.58 -0.46 -18.47
N SER A 88 8.04 -1.68 -18.30
CA SER A 88 7.67 -2.55 -19.42
C SER A 88 6.59 -1.90 -20.29
N LEU A 89 5.55 -1.34 -19.66
CA LEU A 89 4.50 -0.60 -20.36
C LEU A 89 5.07 0.60 -21.12
N GLN A 90 5.99 1.35 -20.51
CA GLN A 90 6.57 2.53 -21.14
C GLN A 90 7.36 2.14 -22.40
N VAL A 91 8.19 1.10 -22.32
CA VAL A 91 8.94 0.60 -23.49
C VAL A 91 8.01 0.12 -24.60
N GLU A 92 6.93 -0.57 -24.25
CA GLU A 92 5.96 -1.09 -25.21
C GLU A 92 5.22 0.00 -25.98
N TYR A 93 4.61 0.95 -25.25
CA TYR A 93 3.84 2.03 -25.88
C TYR A 93 4.74 3.08 -26.54
N GLN A 94 5.98 3.26 -26.09
CA GLN A 94 6.97 4.04 -26.83
C GLN A 94 7.28 3.37 -28.17
N ARG A 95 7.51 2.05 -28.21
CA ARG A 95 7.74 1.33 -29.47
C ARG A 95 6.54 1.43 -30.40
N ARG A 96 5.32 1.35 -29.87
CA ARG A 96 4.09 1.55 -30.65
C ARG A 96 4.06 2.94 -31.30
N LEU A 97 4.39 3.99 -30.53
CA LEU A 97 4.51 5.35 -31.05
C LEU A 97 5.64 5.48 -32.07
N ASP A 98 6.80 4.86 -31.85
CA ASP A 98 7.93 4.93 -32.79
C ASP A 98 7.61 4.26 -34.14
N ASN A 99 6.79 3.20 -34.14
CA ASN A 99 6.35 2.50 -35.35
C ASN A 99 5.36 3.32 -36.19
N ASP A 100 4.48 4.09 -35.55
CA ASP A 100 3.56 5.01 -36.22
C ASP A 100 3.43 6.33 -35.43
N PRO A 101 4.41 7.25 -35.61
CA PRO A 101 4.51 8.48 -34.81
C PRO A 101 3.46 9.52 -35.18
N ASN A 102 2.72 9.30 -36.28
CA ASN A 102 1.65 10.19 -36.72
C ASN A 102 0.26 9.71 -36.32
N ASN A 103 0.17 8.60 -35.59
CA ASN A 103 -1.10 8.13 -35.06
C ASN A 103 -1.44 8.83 -33.74
N ALA A 104 -2.54 9.59 -33.74
CA ALA A 104 -2.99 10.32 -32.55
C ALA A 104 -3.32 9.40 -31.37
N VAL A 105 -3.82 8.19 -31.64
CA VAL A 105 -4.10 7.18 -30.61
C VAL A 105 -2.81 6.71 -29.95
N ASN A 106 -1.74 6.47 -30.73
CA ASN A 106 -0.45 6.08 -30.17
C ASN A 106 0.13 7.16 -29.28
N ILE A 107 -0.04 8.44 -29.64
CA ILE A 107 0.39 9.57 -28.81
C ILE A 107 -0.32 9.54 -27.45
N ILE A 108 -1.66 9.37 -27.43
CA ILE A 108 -2.40 9.38 -26.15
C ILE A 108 -2.13 8.13 -25.30
N LEU A 109 -1.99 6.96 -25.93
CA LEU A 109 -1.69 5.71 -25.22
C LEU A 109 -0.31 5.78 -24.56
N GLU A 110 0.68 6.35 -25.24
CA GLU A 110 2.02 6.56 -24.70
C GLU A 110 2.01 7.62 -23.57
N ALA A 111 1.34 8.74 -23.78
CA ALA A 111 1.20 9.80 -22.77
C ALA A 111 0.49 9.29 -21.49
N ALA A 112 -0.50 8.40 -21.63
CA ALA A 112 -1.22 7.81 -20.50
C ALA A 112 -0.33 6.93 -19.61
N VAL A 113 0.67 6.25 -20.18
CA VAL A 113 1.64 5.46 -19.41
C VAL A 113 2.58 6.37 -18.62
N ARG A 114 3.04 7.48 -19.22
CA ARG A 114 3.98 8.40 -18.55
C ARG A 114 3.41 9.15 -17.35
N LYS A 115 2.08 9.32 -17.27
CA LYS A 115 1.38 10.09 -16.21
C LYS A 115 1.96 11.49 -15.96
N SER A 116 2.47 12.14 -17.00
CA SER A 116 3.08 13.48 -16.88
C SER A 116 2.18 14.52 -17.52
N GLY A 117 1.55 15.36 -16.69
CA GLY A 117 0.71 16.48 -17.15
C GLY A 117 1.44 17.43 -18.11
N PRO A 118 2.66 17.89 -17.80
CA PRO A 118 3.43 18.73 -18.73
C PRO A 118 3.74 18.04 -20.07
N TYR A 119 4.05 16.74 -20.04
CA TYR A 119 4.29 15.99 -21.26
C TYR A 119 3.01 15.81 -22.09
N LEU A 120 1.88 15.50 -21.43
CA LEU A 120 0.57 15.43 -22.08
C LEU A 120 0.26 16.76 -22.80
N VAL A 121 0.42 17.89 -22.12
CA VAL A 121 0.26 19.22 -22.72
C VAL A 121 1.13 19.41 -23.96
N GLN A 122 2.39 18.98 -23.91
CA GLN A 122 3.35 19.11 -25.00
C GLN A 122 2.93 18.32 -26.26
N VAL A 123 2.39 17.11 -26.10
CA VAL A 123 2.08 16.22 -27.23
C VAL A 123 0.66 16.37 -27.76
N MET A 124 -0.27 16.92 -26.97
CA MET A 124 -1.69 16.92 -27.33
C MET A 124 -2.06 17.82 -28.52
N ASP A 125 -1.36 18.94 -28.75
CA ASP A 125 -1.64 19.74 -29.95
C ASP A 125 -1.35 18.97 -31.24
N ALA A 126 -0.23 18.23 -31.26
CA ALA A 126 0.14 17.37 -32.37
C ALA A 126 -0.88 16.23 -32.59
N ALA A 127 -1.38 15.62 -31.51
CA ALA A 127 -2.40 14.58 -31.60
C ALA A 127 -3.73 15.12 -32.16
N LEU A 128 -4.19 16.27 -31.67
CA LEU A 128 -5.44 16.91 -32.10
C LEU A 128 -5.40 17.38 -33.57
N GLU A 129 -4.24 17.76 -34.08
CA GLU A 129 -4.06 18.08 -35.51
C GLU A 129 -4.23 16.86 -36.41
N ARG A 130 -3.85 15.67 -35.92
CA ARG A 130 -3.90 14.40 -36.66
C ARG A 130 -5.28 13.75 -36.59
N ASP A 131 -5.88 13.77 -35.40
CA ASP A 131 -7.21 13.25 -35.16
C ASP A 131 -7.96 14.17 -34.22
N SER A 132 -9.05 14.73 -34.71
CA SER A 132 -9.93 15.58 -33.91
C SER A 132 -11.34 15.00 -33.84
N THR A 133 -11.50 13.73 -34.18
CA THR A 133 -12.79 13.04 -34.20
C THR A 133 -12.89 11.98 -33.13
N THR A 134 -11.81 11.27 -32.78
CA THR A 134 -11.84 10.20 -31.77
C THR A 134 -12.11 10.74 -30.36
N ALA A 135 -13.00 10.07 -29.63
CA ALA A 135 -13.48 10.50 -28.30
C ALA A 135 -12.33 10.63 -27.29
N GLU A 136 -11.43 9.64 -27.24
CA GLU A 136 -10.30 9.58 -26.32
C GLU A 136 -9.27 10.67 -26.63
N VAL A 137 -9.00 10.94 -27.91
CA VAL A 137 -8.07 12.01 -28.33
C VAL A 137 -8.63 13.37 -27.91
N LEU A 138 -9.92 13.61 -28.14
CA LEU A 138 -10.60 14.82 -27.71
C LEU A 138 -10.61 14.95 -26.18
N ALA A 139 -10.89 13.86 -25.44
CA ALA A 139 -10.92 13.84 -23.97
C ALA A 139 -9.55 14.13 -23.34
N PHE A 140 -8.48 13.50 -23.86
CA PHE A 140 -7.11 13.82 -23.47
C PHE A 140 -6.73 15.26 -23.84
N GLY A 141 -7.26 15.78 -24.96
CA GLY A 141 -7.15 17.18 -25.33
C GLY A 141 -7.78 18.11 -24.29
N VAL A 142 -9.00 17.80 -23.82
CA VAL A 142 -9.67 18.54 -22.73
C VAL A 142 -8.81 18.53 -21.46
N MET A 143 -8.30 17.37 -21.05
CA MET A 143 -7.40 17.26 -19.89
C MET A 143 -6.15 18.13 -20.04
N ALA A 144 -5.51 18.10 -21.21
CA ALA A 144 -4.34 18.92 -21.50
C ALA A 144 -4.64 20.41 -21.42
N LYS A 145 -5.72 20.88 -22.05
CA LYS A 145 -6.08 22.31 -22.07
C LYS A 145 -6.47 22.83 -20.68
N LEU A 146 -7.17 22.04 -19.86
CA LEU A 146 -7.40 22.38 -18.45
C LEU A 146 -6.12 22.30 -17.59
N GLY A 147 -5.18 21.44 -17.97
CA GLY A 147 -3.88 21.27 -17.31
C GLY A 147 -2.86 22.37 -17.61
N ASN A 148 -3.06 23.16 -18.68
CA ASN A 148 -2.18 24.27 -19.04
C ASN A 148 -2.01 25.28 -17.88
N ARG A 149 -0.90 26.03 -17.95
CA ARG A 149 -0.59 27.11 -17.02
C ARG A 149 -0.26 28.37 -17.83
N PRO A 150 -1.22 29.31 -18.02
CA PRO A 150 -2.60 29.29 -17.54
C PRO A 150 -3.49 28.29 -18.30
N ALA A 151 -4.59 27.84 -17.68
CA ALA A 151 -5.54 26.91 -18.31
C ALA A 151 -6.21 27.53 -19.54
N ASP A 152 -6.32 26.76 -20.63
CA ASP A 152 -7.03 27.16 -21.85
C ASP A 152 -8.46 26.62 -21.82
N THR A 153 -9.28 27.22 -20.95
CA THR A 153 -10.67 26.79 -20.72
C THR A 153 -11.52 26.91 -21.99
N ALA A 154 -11.30 27.94 -22.81
CA ALA A 154 -12.08 28.15 -24.03
C ALA A 154 -11.89 26.98 -25.02
N ARG A 155 -10.65 26.55 -25.23
CA ARG A 155 -10.38 25.40 -26.09
C ARG A 155 -10.82 24.08 -25.46
N ALA A 156 -10.73 23.94 -24.14
CA ALA A 156 -11.29 22.78 -23.44
C ALA A 156 -12.81 22.65 -23.66
N VAL A 157 -13.55 23.78 -23.62
CA VAL A 157 -14.99 23.80 -23.90
C VAL A 157 -15.30 23.36 -25.33
N ASP A 158 -14.58 23.89 -26.32
CA ASP A 158 -14.76 23.50 -27.72
C ASP A 158 -14.54 21.99 -27.92
N LEU A 159 -13.42 21.47 -27.39
CA LEU A 159 -13.09 20.04 -27.46
C LEU A 159 -14.14 19.17 -26.76
N ALA A 160 -14.62 19.54 -25.58
CA ALA A 160 -15.63 18.78 -24.86
C ALA A 160 -16.98 18.77 -25.58
N ASN A 161 -17.41 19.92 -26.13
CA ASN A 161 -18.63 20.03 -26.93
C ASN A 161 -18.54 19.22 -28.22
N ARG A 162 -17.37 19.21 -28.87
CA ARG A 162 -17.12 18.37 -30.04
C ARG A 162 -17.15 16.88 -29.69
N ALA A 163 -16.50 16.48 -28.59
CA ALA A 163 -16.50 15.10 -28.14
C ALA A 163 -17.92 14.57 -27.89
N ILE A 164 -18.75 15.34 -27.16
CA ILE A 164 -20.13 14.91 -26.86
C ILE A 164 -21.06 14.96 -28.09
N THR A 165 -20.79 15.84 -29.05
CA THR A 165 -21.55 15.91 -30.31
C THR A 165 -21.26 14.70 -31.20
N LEU A 166 -19.99 14.28 -31.27
CA LEU A 166 -19.57 13.16 -32.11
C LEU A 166 -19.83 11.80 -31.46
N HIS A 167 -19.68 11.70 -30.14
CA HIS A 167 -19.73 10.45 -29.37
C HIS A 167 -20.56 10.59 -28.10
N PRO A 168 -21.88 10.83 -28.20
CA PRO A 168 -22.73 11.02 -27.03
C PRO A 168 -22.79 9.81 -26.09
N GLY A 169 -22.52 8.59 -26.57
CA GLY A 169 -22.46 7.40 -25.72
C GLY A 169 -21.09 7.08 -25.14
N SER A 170 -20.04 7.84 -25.45
CA SER A 170 -18.70 7.64 -24.89
C SER A 170 -18.62 8.18 -23.46
N PHE A 171 -18.21 7.34 -22.51
CA PHE A 171 -18.01 7.79 -21.13
C PHE A 171 -16.92 8.86 -21.02
N GLN A 172 -15.88 8.81 -21.85
CA GLN A 172 -14.81 9.82 -21.90
C GLN A 172 -15.31 11.18 -22.37
N ALA A 173 -16.21 11.20 -23.37
CA ALA A 173 -16.85 12.42 -23.83
C ALA A 173 -17.73 13.04 -22.75
N GLN A 174 -18.55 12.21 -22.09
CA GLN A 174 -19.41 12.61 -20.96
C GLN A 174 -18.58 13.15 -19.78
N LEU A 175 -17.52 12.45 -19.38
CA LEU A 175 -16.61 12.86 -18.31
C LEU A 175 -15.89 14.16 -18.66
N SER A 176 -15.46 14.34 -19.91
CA SER A 176 -14.82 15.58 -20.37
C SER A 176 -15.77 16.77 -20.32
N LYS A 177 -17.02 16.56 -20.73
CA LYS A 177 -18.09 17.57 -20.61
C LYS A 177 -18.33 17.96 -19.15
N ALA A 178 -18.43 16.98 -18.26
CA ALA A 178 -18.58 17.21 -16.82
C ALA A 178 -17.41 18.02 -16.23
N ARG A 179 -16.16 17.68 -16.58
CA ARG A 179 -14.96 18.39 -16.10
C ARG A 179 -14.98 19.87 -16.48
N VAL A 180 -15.31 20.17 -17.74
CA VAL A 180 -15.40 21.54 -18.24
C VAL A 180 -16.52 22.30 -17.54
N GLU A 181 -17.71 21.72 -17.43
CA GLU A 181 -18.85 22.39 -16.80
C GLU A 181 -18.61 22.68 -15.32
N ARG A 182 -17.90 21.78 -14.62
CA ARG A 182 -17.46 22.05 -13.24
C ARG A 182 -16.53 23.26 -13.18
N VAL A 183 -15.57 23.37 -14.10
CA VAL A 183 -14.66 24.54 -14.18
C VAL A 183 -15.41 25.83 -14.48
N LEU A 184 -16.50 25.76 -15.26
CA LEU A 184 -17.39 26.89 -15.53
C LEU A 184 -18.36 27.22 -14.37
N GLY A 185 -18.39 26.40 -13.32
CA GLY A 185 -19.30 26.55 -12.18
C GLY A 185 -20.73 26.05 -12.44
N SER A 186 -20.97 25.37 -13.56
CA SER A 186 -22.26 24.76 -13.91
C SER A 186 -22.40 23.39 -13.23
N LEU A 187 -22.46 23.36 -11.90
CA LEU A 187 -22.36 22.14 -11.09
C LEU A 187 -23.46 21.12 -11.37
N GLU A 188 -24.72 21.53 -11.53
CA GLU A 188 -25.83 20.63 -11.86
C GLU A 188 -25.62 19.90 -13.20
N SER A 189 -25.20 20.65 -14.23
CA SER A 189 -24.90 20.09 -15.55
C SER A 189 -23.68 19.16 -15.49
N ALA A 190 -22.65 19.59 -14.77
CA ALA A 190 -21.45 18.78 -14.55
C ALA A 190 -21.78 17.45 -13.84
N LEU A 191 -22.61 17.49 -12.80
CA LEU A 191 -23.05 16.32 -12.06
C LEU A 191 -23.82 15.36 -12.96
N LYS A 192 -24.75 15.87 -13.78
CA LYS A 192 -25.52 15.08 -14.74
C LYS A 192 -24.61 14.35 -15.74
N HIS A 193 -23.65 15.05 -16.33
CA HIS A 193 -22.71 14.44 -17.27
C HIS A 193 -21.79 13.42 -16.59
N ALA A 194 -21.35 13.68 -15.35
CA ALA A 194 -20.52 12.75 -14.60
C ALA A 194 -21.29 11.47 -14.19
N GLN A 195 -22.58 11.60 -13.86
CA GLN A 195 -23.46 10.46 -13.59
C GLN A 195 -23.60 9.57 -14.85
N ILE A 196 -23.89 10.17 -16.01
CA ILE A 196 -23.98 9.43 -17.27
C ILE A 196 -22.65 8.72 -17.57
N ALA A 197 -21.51 9.38 -17.33
CA ALA A 197 -20.20 8.75 -17.51
C ALA A 197 -20.01 7.51 -16.62
N SER A 198 -20.41 7.57 -15.34
CA SER A 198 -20.33 6.40 -14.44
C SER A 198 -21.34 5.30 -14.78
N GLU A 199 -22.49 5.63 -15.37
CA GLU A 199 -23.45 4.62 -15.85
C GLU A 199 -22.91 3.89 -17.09
N LEU A 200 -22.18 4.59 -17.96
CA LEU A 200 -21.54 4.03 -19.15
C LEU A 200 -20.29 3.21 -18.82
N ASN A 201 -19.55 3.59 -17.78
CA ASN A 201 -18.41 2.85 -17.25
C ASN A 201 -18.44 2.81 -15.71
N PRO A 202 -19.10 1.80 -15.10
CA PRO A 202 -19.19 1.66 -13.65
C PRO A 202 -17.85 1.39 -12.94
N TRP A 203 -16.81 1.04 -13.70
CA TRP A 203 -15.48 0.75 -13.16
C TRP A 203 -14.56 1.97 -13.13
N ASP A 204 -14.95 3.08 -13.76
CA ASP A 204 -14.15 4.31 -13.81
C ASP A 204 -14.25 5.12 -12.52
N TYR A 205 -13.16 5.13 -11.75
CA TYR A 205 -13.07 5.91 -10.52
C TYR A 205 -13.19 7.42 -10.76
N GLU A 206 -12.67 7.94 -11.88
CA GLU A 206 -12.63 9.38 -12.15
C GLU A 206 -14.03 9.98 -12.29
N SER A 207 -14.96 9.24 -12.89
CA SER A 207 -16.38 9.63 -12.99
C SER A 207 -17.03 9.71 -11.61
N VAL A 208 -16.74 8.77 -10.72
CA VAL A 208 -17.24 8.78 -9.33
C VAL A 208 -16.57 9.86 -8.49
N ALA A 209 -15.26 10.04 -8.62
CA ALA A 209 -14.51 11.05 -7.89
C ALA A 209 -14.95 12.47 -8.27
N LEU A 210 -15.29 12.70 -9.54
CA LEU A 210 -15.83 13.98 -9.99
C LEU A 210 -17.21 14.26 -9.37
N GLN A 211 -18.13 13.30 -9.42
CA GLN A 211 -19.43 13.40 -8.76
C GLN A 211 -19.28 13.68 -7.26
N PHE A 212 -18.43 12.91 -6.57
CA PHE A 212 -18.10 13.10 -5.17
C PHE A 212 -17.66 14.54 -4.89
N SER A 213 -16.74 15.08 -5.69
CA SER A 213 -16.25 16.45 -5.51
C SER A 213 -17.31 17.52 -5.74
N ILE A 214 -18.23 17.29 -6.70
CA ILE A 214 -19.32 18.23 -7.02
C ILE A 214 -20.35 18.21 -5.89
N LEU A 215 -20.79 17.03 -5.47
CA LEU A 215 -21.75 16.86 -4.37
C LEU A 215 -21.22 17.48 -3.08
N LYS A 216 -19.93 17.31 -2.75
CA LYS A 216 -19.31 18.00 -1.61
C LYS A 216 -19.31 19.52 -1.75
N ALA A 217 -19.11 20.06 -2.96
CA ALA A 217 -19.16 21.49 -3.21
C ALA A 217 -20.59 22.08 -3.11
N GLU A 218 -21.61 21.24 -3.21
CA GLU A 218 -23.02 21.57 -3.03
C GLU A 218 -23.55 21.25 -1.61
N ASP A 219 -22.66 20.98 -0.65
CA ASP A 219 -23.01 20.58 0.73
C ASP A 219 -23.86 19.30 0.82
N ARG A 220 -23.79 18.42 -0.19
CA ARG A 220 -24.49 17.12 -0.28
C ARG A 220 -23.59 15.95 0.09
N GLU A 221 -22.92 16.06 1.24
CA GLU A 221 -21.88 15.11 1.66
C GLU A 221 -22.41 13.67 1.84
N GLY A 222 -23.62 13.50 2.37
CA GLY A 222 -24.22 12.16 2.51
C GLY A 222 -24.38 11.41 1.18
N GLU A 223 -24.77 12.11 0.11
CA GLU A 223 -24.89 11.54 -1.23
C GLU A 223 -23.51 11.23 -1.82
N ALA A 224 -22.55 12.14 -1.63
CA ALA A 224 -21.16 11.92 -2.07
C ALA A 224 -20.59 10.64 -1.44
N LEU A 225 -20.78 10.46 -0.14
CA LEU A 225 -20.30 9.30 0.58
C LEU A 225 -21.02 8.02 0.17
N ALA A 226 -22.35 8.06 0.00
CA ALA A 226 -23.10 6.90 -0.49
C ALA A 226 -22.56 6.40 -1.84
N LEU A 227 -22.30 7.32 -2.77
CA LEU A 227 -21.69 7.01 -4.07
C LEU A 227 -20.29 6.39 -3.92
N MET A 228 -19.43 6.99 -3.10
CA MET A 228 -18.07 6.50 -2.89
C MET A 228 -18.06 5.12 -2.20
N LYS A 229 -18.98 4.90 -1.25
CA LYS A 229 -19.19 3.60 -0.60
C LYS A 229 -19.61 2.58 -1.65
N GLU A 230 -20.64 2.85 -2.44
CA GLU A 230 -21.11 1.95 -3.51
C GLU A 230 -19.98 1.55 -4.46
N PHE A 231 -19.18 2.52 -4.91
CA PHE A 231 -18.03 2.26 -5.76
C PHE A 231 -16.99 1.37 -5.06
N PHE A 232 -16.61 1.69 -3.81
CA PHE A 232 -15.67 0.87 -3.05
C PHE A 232 -16.18 -0.57 -2.86
N TYR A 233 -17.45 -0.78 -2.52
CA TYR A 233 -18.01 -2.12 -2.35
C TYR A 233 -18.14 -2.89 -3.67
N SER A 234 -18.27 -2.20 -4.81
CA SER A 234 -18.21 -2.82 -6.14
C SER A 234 -16.77 -3.21 -6.54
N GLN A 235 -15.77 -2.52 -5.98
CA GLN A 235 -14.34 -2.73 -6.25
C GLN A 235 -13.52 -2.74 -4.94
N PRO A 236 -13.72 -3.76 -4.08
CA PRO A 236 -13.23 -3.74 -2.70
C PRO A 236 -11.71 -3.68 -2.64
N THR A 237 -11.11 -2.69 -2.00
CA THR A 237 -9.65 -2.41 -1.94
C THR A 237 -9.09 -1.48 -3.04
N HIS A 238 -9.94 -0.89 -3.88
CA HIS A 238 -9.51 0.25 -4.71
C HIS A 238 -8.98 1.38 -3.80
N VAL A 239 -7.66 1.59 -3.80
CA VAL A 239 -6.95 2.39 -2.79
C VAL A 239 -7.41 3.85 -2.77
N PRO A 240 -7.62 4.56 -3.91
CA PRO A 240 -8.11 5.92 -3.87
C PRO A 240 -9.50 6.08 -3.25
N SER A 241 -10.45 5.16 -3.51
CA SER A 241 -11.79 5.24 -2.92
C SER A 241 -11.76 4.91 -1.42
N TYR A 242 -11.00 3.89 -1.04
CA TYR A 242 -10.70 3.60 0.37
C TYR A 242 -10.13 4.82 1.11
N LYS A 243 -9.12 5.50 0.53
CA LYS A 243 -8.51 6.69 1.16
C LYS A 243 -9.51 7.84 1.33
N GLN A 244 -10.49 7.98 0.43
CA GLN A 244 -11.55 8.98 0.60
C GLN A 244 -12.47 8.62 1.76
N LEU A 245 -12.95 7.37 1.82
CA LEU A 245 -13.84 6.88 2.87
C LEU A 245 -13.14 6.89 4.25
N ARG A 246 -11.91 6.36 4.32
CA ARG A 246 -11.12 6.34 5.56
C ARG A 246 -10.94 7.73 6.14
N ARG A 247 -10.53 8.72 5.33
CA ARG A 247 -10.38 10.10 5.79
C ARG A 247 -11.68 10.70 6.33
N HIS A 248 -12.82 10.33 5.73
CA HIS A 248 -14.11 10.78 6.21
C HIS A 248 -14.44 10.15 7.56
N TYR A 249 -14.40 8.81 7.67
CA TYR A 249 -14.71 8.12 8.94
C TYR A 249 -13.75 8.46 10.08
N GLU A 250 -12.46 8.63 9.79
CA GLU A 250 -11.49 9.11 10.78
C GLU A 250 -11.82 10.55 11.25
N GLY A 251 -12.33 11.40 10.36
CA GLY A 251 -12.69 12.79 10.68
C GLY A 251 -13.98 12.91 11.49
N GLU A 252 -14.97 12.06 11.20
CA GLU A 252 -16.24 11.99 11.93
C GLU A 252 -16.18 11.07 13.17
N GLU A 253 -15.03 10.44 13.40
CA GLU A 253 -14.84 9.42 14.45
C GLU A 253 -15.85 8.24 14.32
N ASP A 254 -16.25 7.91 13.09
CA ASP A 254 -17.12 6.77 12.77
C ASP A 254 -16.30 5.47 12.75
N TRP A 255 -15.94 5.02 13.94
CA TRP A 255 -15.06 3.87 14.14
C TRP A 255 -15.68 2.54 13.72
N GLU A 256 -17.01 2.42 13.73
CA GLU A 256 -17.70 1.22 13.27
C GLU A 256 -17.58 1.05 11.76
N GLU A 257 -17.84 2.11 11.00
CA GLU A 257 -17.69 2.08 9.54
C GLU A 257 -16.22 1.98 9.14
N LEU A 258 -15.30 2.60 9.90
CA LEU A 258 -13.87 2.44 9.67
C LEU A 258 -13.43 0.99 9.88
N PHE A 259 -13.93 0.30 10.91
CA PHE A 259 -13.64 -1.12 11.13
C PHE A 259 -14.06 -1.97 9.91
N ASP A 260 -15.30 -1.81 9.45
CA ASP A 260 -15.80 -2.58 8.31
C ASP A 260 -14.98 -2.31 7.04
N LEU A 261 -14.65 -1.04 6.80
CA LEU A 261 -13.79 -0.61 5.70
C LEU A 261 -12.40 -1.27 5.77
N GLU A 262 -11.75 -1.22 6.95
CA GLU A 262 -10.43 -1.79 7.17
C GLU A 262 -10.44 -3.32 7.03
N MET A 263 -11.46 -4.00 7.56
CA MET A 263 -11.62 -5.45 7.44
C MET A 263 -11.77 -5.94 5.99
N ILE A 264 -12.31 -5.10 5.10
CA ILE A 264 -12.43 -5.39 3.67
C ILE A 264 -11.10 -5.19 2.95
N ILE A 265 -10.36 -4.12 3.22
CA ILE A 265 -9.12 -3.81 2.49
C ILE A 265 -7.92 -4.64 2.96
N THR A 266 -7.84 -4.93 4.26
CA THR A 266 -6.66 -5.54 4.89
C THR A 266 -6.27 -6.89 4.28
N PRO A 267 -7.19 -7.81 3.93
CA PRO A 267 -6.88 -9.06 3.24
C PRO A 267 -6.05 -8.91 1.95
N ALA A 268 -6.16 -7.78 1.24
CA ALA A 268 -5.36 -7.54 0.03
C ALA A 268 -3.91 -7.14 0.35
N TYR A 269 -3.66 -6.61 1.56
CA TYR A 269 -2.36 -6.12 2.03
C TYR A 269 -2.11 -6.55 3.49
N PRO A 270 -2.08 -7.86 3.79
CA PRO A 270 -2.19 -8.34 5.17
C PRO A 270 -0.91 -8.18 6.00
N GLU A 271 0.26 -8.00 5.37
CA GLU A 271 1.56 -7.84 6.05
C GLU A 271 1.83 -8.92 7.12
N ASN A 272 1.72 -10.21 6.76
CA ASN A 272 1.77 -11.35 7.70
C ASN A 272 0.78 -11.21 8.88
N GLY A 273 -0.38 -10.61 8.61
CA GLY A 273 -1.44 -10.34 9.56
C GLY A 273 -1.25 -9.07 10.39
N PHE A 274 -0.09 -8.41 10.35
CA PHE A 274 0.16 -7.18 11.13
C PHE A 274 -0.80 -6.04 10.75
N ALA A 275 -1.18 -5.94 9.47
CA ALA A 275 -2.07 -4.88 9.00
C ALA A 275 -3.48 -4.94 9.66
N PHE A 276 -3.87 -6.09 10.24
CA PHE A 276 -5.11 -6.21 11.02
C PHE A 276 -5.08 -5.46 12.35
N TYR A 277 -3.94 -4.86 12.72
CA TYR A 277 -3.88 -3.85 13.76
C TYR A 277 -4.79 -2.65 13.48
N PHE A 278 -4.92 -2.20 12.22
CA PHE A 278 -5.77 -1.06 11.87
C PHE A 278 -7.28 -1.32 12.13
N PRO A 279 -7.88 -2.42 11.66
CA PRO A 279 -9.25 -2.76 12.04
C PRO A 279 -9.37 -3.01 13.55
N ALA A 280 -8.41 -3.69 14.20
CA ALA A 280 -8.47 -3.87 15.67
C ALA A 280 -8.50 -2.52 16.42
N LEU A 281 -7.72 -1.53 15.98
CA LEU A 281 -7.72 -0.18 16.53
C LEU A 281 -9.05 0.55 16.28
N ALA A 282 -9.66 0.38 15.11
CA ALA A 282 -10.99 0.94 14.82
C ALA A 282 -12.06 0.30 15.71
N ALA A 283 -12.10 -1.03 15.81
CA ALA A 283 -13.01 -1.77 16.70
C ALA A 283 -12.87 -1.33 18.16
N TYR A 284 -11.63 -1.14 18.59
CA TYR A 284 -11.32 -0.63 19.91
C TYR A 284 -11.90 0.77 20.14
N ARG A 285 -11.74 1.70 19.19
CA ARG A 285 -12.32 3.05 19.33
C ARG A 285 -13.84 3.06 19.22
N ALA A 286 -14.41 2.06 18.55
CA ALA A 286 -15.85 1.81 18.56
C ALA A 286 -16.36 1.24 19.90
N GLY A 287 -15.46 0.79 20.80
CA GLY A 287 -15.85 0.15 22.06
C GLY A 287 -16.48 -1.23 21.87
N ASP A 288 -16.11 -1.95 20.80
CA ASP A 288 -16.65 -3.28 20.47
C ASP A 288 -15.57 -4.37 20.66
N PRO A 289 -15.48 -4.99 21.86
CA PRO A 289 -14.47 -6.00 22.14
C PRO A 289 -14.60 -7.27 21.29
N ASP A 290 -15.79 -7.58 20.75
CA ASP A 290 -15.98 -8.72 19.86
C ASP A 290 -15.32 -8.47 18.50
N LYS A 291 -15.45 -7.24 17.96
CA LYS A 291 -14.76 -6.85 16.73
C LYS A 291 -13.24 -6.80 16.88
N ILE A 292 -12.72 -6.47 18.07
CA ILE A 292 -11.27 -6.57 18.35
C ILE A 292 -10.82 -8.04 18.22
N ILE A 293 -11.56 -8.97 18.80
CA ILE A 293 -11.28 -10.41 18.68
C ILE A 293 -11.37 -10.84 17.20
N ASP A 294 -12.38 -10.39 16.45
CA ASP A 294 -12.53 -10.72 15.03
C ASP A 294 -11.34 -10.25 14.18
N ALA A 295 -10.84 -9.04 14.42
CA ALA A 295 -9.66 -8.53 13.75
C ALA A 295 -8.42 -9.39 14.05
N TYR A 296 -8.18 -9.76 15.31
CA TYR A 296 -7.02 -10.59 15.67
C TYR A 296 -7.14 -12.05 15.25
N LEU A 297 -8.34 -12.63 15.24
CA LEU A 297 -8.57 -13.94 14.64
C LEU A 297 -8.24 -13.91 13.16
N LYS A 298 -8.65 -12.85 12.46
CA LYS A 298 -8.29 -12.68 11.05
C LYS A 298 -6.79 -12.47 10.87
N ALA A 299 -6.13 -11.71 11.74
CA ALA A 299 -4.69 -11.54 11.77
C ALA A 299 -3.95 -12.90 11.88
N ALA A 300 -4.44 -13.79 12.74
CA ALA A 300 -3.89 -15.14 12.91
C ALA A 300 -3.99 -16.02 11.67
N GLU A 301 -5.05 -15.88 10.86
CA GLU A 301 -5.13 -16.59 9.57
C GLU A 301 -4.00 -16.19 8.61
N TYR A 302 -3.44 -14.98 8.75
CA TYR A 302 -2.30 -14.48 7.97
C TYR A 302 -0.95 -14.63 8.68
N GLY A 303 -0.90 -15.36 9.80
CA GLY A 303 0.34 -15.65 10.52
C GLY A 303 0.76 -14.60 11.54
N PHE A 304 -0.13 -13.68 11.95
CA PHE A 304 0.13 -12.80 13.10
C PHE A 304 -0.25 -13.49 14.40
N PHE A 305 0.64 -13.48 15.39
CA PHE A 305 0.37 -14.11 16.69
C PHE A 305 0.92 -13.29 17.87
N ASP A 306 1.25 -12.00 17.70
CA ASP A 306 1.97 -11.19 18.72
C ASP A 306 0.98 -10.50 19.65
N MET A 307 0.50 -11.26 20.64
CA MET A 307 -0.48 -10.75 21.59
C MET A 307 0.12 -9.70 22.53
N ASP A 308 1.39 -9.82 22.94
CA ASP A 308 1.98 -8.80 23.81
C ASP A 308 2.02 -7.44 23.12
N TYR A 309 2.31 -7.42 21.82
CA TYR A 309 2.24 -6.22 21.02
C TYR A 309 0.82 -5.66 20.98
N ALA A 310 -0.17 -6.50 20.67
CA ALA A 310 -1.58 -6.12 20.64
C ALA A 310 -2.03 -5.47 21.97
N LEU A 311 -1.70 -6.10 23.10
CA LEU A 311 -2.07 -5.65 24.44
C LEU A 311 -1.34 -4.37 24.86
N LYS A 312 -0.08 -4.16 24.44
CA LYS A 312 0.71 -2.95 24.74
C LYS A 312 0.14 -1.70 24.06
N MET A 313 -0.65 -1.85 23.00
CA MET A 313 -1.32 -0.74 22.31
C MET A 313 -2.66 -0.35 22.96
N MET A 314 -3.13 -1.10 23.95
CA MET A 314 -4.35 -0.84 24.71
C MET A 314 -4.00 -0.16 26.05
N SER A 315 -4.90 0.65 26.60
CA SER A 315 -4.82 1.09 28.00
C SER A 315 -5.13 -0.07 28.95
N ALA A 316 -4.89 0.15 30.24
CA ALA A 316 -5.12 -0.87 31.26
C ALA A 316 -6.59 -1.30 31.37
N ASP A 317 -7.54 -0.38 31.16
CA ASP A 317 -8.96 -0.68 31.27
C ASP A 317 -9.47 -1.45 30.04
N GLU A 318 -9.04 -1.05 28.84
CA GLU A 318 -9.44 -1.76 27.61
C GLU A 318 -8.81 -3.14 27.53
N ARG A 319 -7.55 -3.27 27.96
CA ARG A 319 -6.91 -4.57 28.10
C ARG A 319 -7.72 -5.49 28.99
N ARG A 320 -8.21 -4.99 30.13
CA ARG A 320 -9.03 -5.76 31.06
C ARG A 320 -10.34 -6.21 30.41
N GLU A 321 -11.01 -5.34 29.67
CA GLU A 321 -12.25 -5.67 28.96
C GLU A 321 -12.02 -6.72 27.86
N PHE A 322 -10.97 -6.53 27.06
CA PHE A 322 -10.57 -7.46 26.01
C PHE A 322 -10.23 -8.86 26.57
N GLU A 323 -9.46 -8.93 27.66
CA GLU A 323 -9.10 -10.18 28.35
C GLU A 323 -10.32 -10.88 28.98
N GLN A 324 -11.39 -10.14 29.30
CA GLN A 324 -12.65 -10.70 29.83
C GLN A 324 -13.60 -11.23 28.76
N ASN A 325 -13.34 -10.96 27.48
CA ASN A 325 -14.15 -11.48 26.39
C ASN A 325 -14.15 -13.02 26.41
N ALA A 326 -15.32 -13.64 26.32
CA ALA A 326 -15.47 -15.10 26.39
C ALA A 326 -14.70 -15.86 25.29
N ARG A 327 -14.36 -15.18 24.18
CA ARG A 327 -13.60 -15.72 23.04
C ARG A 327 -12.09 -15.51 23.19
N TYR A 328 -11.65 -14.66 24.12
CA TYR A 328 -10.22 -14.36 24.33
C TYR A 328 -9.37 -15.61 24.60
N PRO A 329 -9.78 -16.58 25.46
CA PRO A 329 -8.98 -17.79 25.66
C PRO A 329 -8.72 -18.58 24.38
N GLY A 330 -9.73 -18.71 23.51
CA GLY A 330 -9.58 -19.40 22.22
C GLY A 330 -8.67 -18.65 21.25
N LEU A 331 -8.68 -17.32 21.26
CA LEU A 331 -7.73 -16.51 20.49
C LEU A 331 -6.29 -16.75 20.97
N ILE A 332 -6.06 -16.81 22.29
CA ILE A 332 -4.75 -17.10 22.86
C ILE A 332 -4.28 -18.51 22.48
N ASP A 333 -5.15 -19.52 22.53
CA ASP A 333 -4.80 -20.87 22.10
C ASP A 333 -4.37 -20.91 20.62
N ILE A 334 -5.05 -20.15 19.75
CA ILE A 334 -4.67 -20.02 18.33
C ILE A 334 -3.32 -19.32 18.18
N PHE A 335 -3.11 -18.23 18.90
CA PHE A 335 -1.85 -17.47 18.84
C PHE A 335 -0.68 -18.31 19.33
N GLU A 336 -0.84 -19.03 20.43
CA GLU A 336 0.17 -19.95 20.96
C GLU A 336 0.44 -21.10 19.98
N ALA A 337 -0.61 -21.72 19.40
CA ALA A 337 -0.44 -22.77 18.41
C ALA A 337 0.32 -22.28 17.15
N ASN A 338 -0.04 -21.10 16.64
CA ASN A 338 0.65 -20.46 15.53
C ASN A 338 2.11 -20.12 15.87
N HIS A 339 2.33 -19.61 17.09
CA HIS A 339 3.66 -19.31 17.60
C HIS A 339 4.56 -20.55 17.59
N GLN A 340 4.08 -21.64 18.18
CA GLN A 340 4.79 -22.91 18.26
C GLN A 340 5.05 -23.51 16.88
N ALA A 341 4.05 -23.49 15.99
CA ALA A 341 4.17 -24.00 14.64
C ALA A 341 5.24 -23.25 13.81
N ALA A 342 5.42 -21.95 14.06
CA ALA A 342 6.38 -21.11 13.37
C ALA A 342 7.81 -21.14 13.97
N ILE A 343 8.05 -21.83 15.10
CA ILE A 343 9.39 -21.94 15.72
C ILE A 343 10.45 -22.46 14.73
N PRO A 344 10.24 -23.57 13.99
CA PRO A 344 11.26 -24.10 13.10
C PRO A 344 11.65 -23.11 12.01
N GLU A 345 10.68 -22.44 11.38
CA GLU A 345 10.89 -21.43 10.36
C GLU A 345 11.61 -20.20 10.92
N ARG A 346 11.20 -19.69 12.09
CA ARG A 346 11.88 -18.56 12.74
C ARG A 346 13.33 -18.91 13.10
N ARG A 347 13.57 -20.12 13.60
CA ARG A 347 14.92 -20.61 13.94
C ARG A 347 15.78 -20.75 12.68
N GLU A 348 15.22 -21.28 11.60
CA GLU A 348 15.90 -21.35 10.31
C GLU A 348 16.22 -19.95 9.79
N MET A 349 15.25 -19.03 9.76
CA MET A 349 15.46 -17.65 9.36
C MET A 349 16.56 -16.96 10.18
N ALA A 350 16.60 -17.21 11.49
CA ALA A 350 17.62 -16.65 12.36
C ALA A 350 19.03 -17.17 12.04
N LEU A 351 19.16 -18.45 11.68
CA LEU A 351 20.45 -19.15 11.61
C LEU A 351 20.93 -19.49 10.19
N ASN A 352 20.09 -19.36 9.15
CA ASN A 352 20.40 -19.80 7.78
C ASN A 352 21.42 -18.93 7.05
N ARG A 353 21.78 -17.77 7.60
CA ARG A 353 22.77 -16.84 7.02
C ARG A 353 23.81 -16.46 8.07
N PRO A 354 24.62 -17.43 8.55
CA PRO A 354 25.70 -17.12 9.46
C PRO A 354 26.71 -16.21 8.76
N LEU A 355 27.26 -15.31 9.54
CA LEU A 355 28.41 -14.49 9.22
C LEU A 355 29.60 -15.08 9.97
N ASP A 356 30.78 -14.99 9.37
CA ASP A 356 32.05 -15.22 10.06
C ASP A 356 33.02 -14.12 9.66
N LYS A 357 32.73 -12.91 10.14
CA LYS A 357 33.48 -11.72 9.79
C LYS A 357 34.00 -11.06 11.04
N LYS A 358 35.32 -11.11 11.23
CA LYS A 358 35.98 -10.33 12.27
C LYS A 358 35.68 -8.85 12.07
N ILE A 359 35.03 -8.24 13.06
CA ILE A 359 34.76 -6.81 13.01
C ILE A 359 36.07 -6.10 13.29
N ARG A 360 36.55 -5.32 12.32
CA ARG A 360 37.62 -4.35 12.60
C ARG A 360 37.09 -3.39 13.64
N ASN A 361 37.84 -3.18 14.72
CA ASN A 361 37.45 -2.26 15.78
C ASN A 361 36.97 -0.94 15.18
N PHE A 362 35.79 -0.49 15.61
CA PHE A 362 35.21 0.75 15.19
C PHE A 362 35.02 1.66 16.40
N VAL A 363 34.93 2.95 16.10
CA VAL A 363 34.80 4.00 17.09
C VAL A 363 33.41 4.60 16.96
N ALA A 364 32.77 4.89 18.08
CA ALA A 364 31.51 5.62 18.17
C ALA A 364 31.62 6.68 19.27
N SER A 365 30.55 7.46 19.45
CA SER A 365 30.44 8.39 20.58
C SER A 365 29.34 7.93 21.53
N ASP A 366 29.58 7.99 22.84
CA ASP A 366 28.49 7.86 23.81
C ASP A 366 27.67 9.16 23.88
N LEU A 367 26.57 9.14 24.65
CA LEU A 367 25.70 10.31 24.83
C LEU A 367 26.36 11.50 25.55
N ARG A 368 27.57 11.33 26.09
CA ARG A 368 28.38 12.41 26.69
C ARG A 368 29.45 12.93 25.73
N GLY A 369 29.47 12.45 24.48
CA GLY A 369 30.46 12.80 23.47
C GLY A 369 31.82 12.14 23.68
N ARG A 370 31.92 11.13 24.55
CA ARG A 370 33.17 10.39 24.75
C ARG A 370 33.32 9.33 23.67
N THR A 371 34.54 9.21 23.17
CA THR A 371 34.93 8.16 22.23
C THR A 371 34.85 6.78 22.89
N VAL A 372 34.10 5.87 22.29
CA VAL A 372 33.91 4.48 22.72
C VAL A 372 34.27 3.52 21.59
N ASN A 373 34.60 2.28 21.92
CA ASN A 373 35.01 1.28 20.93
C ASN A 373 34.44 -0.11 21.26
N LEU A 374 34.21 -0.94 20.23
CA LEU A 374 33.63 -2.27 20.43
C LEU A 374 34.58 -3.23 21.16
N ASN A 375 35.90 -3.08 20.97
CA ASN A 375 36.90 -3.97 21.58
C ASN A 375 36.86 -3.99 23.12
N GLN A 376 36.27 -2.98 23.76
CA GLN A 376 36.08 -2.98 25.22
C GLN A 376 35.13 -4.09 25.71
N TYR A 377 34.41 -4.75 24.80
CA TYR A 377 33.51 -5.87 25.08
C TYR A 377 34.05 -7.23 24.62
N LEU A 378 35.33 -7.33 24.23
CA LEU A 378 35.94 -8.65 23.99
C LEU A 378 35.79 -9.54 25.22
N GLY A 379 35.48 -10.81 25.01
CA GLY A 379 35.09 -11.76 26.05
C GLY A 379 33.58 -11.77 26.37
N LYS A 380 32.78 -10.89 25.77
CA LYS A 380 31.32 -10.87 25.88
C LYS A 380 30.64 -10.95 24.52
N ILE A 381 29.44 -11.52 24.49
CA ILE A 381 28.56 -11.41 23.34
C ILE A 381 27.92 -10.02 23.36
N VAL A 382 27.93 -9.35 22.21
CA VAL A 382 27.35 -8.02 22.03
C VAL A 382 26.23 -8.08 21.01
N VAL A 383 25.05 -7.58 21.38
CA VAL A 383 23.96 -7.30 20.44
C VAL A 383 24.00 -5.82 20.10
N LEU A 384 24.20 -5.54 18.81
CA LEU A 384 24.19 -4.19 18.26
C LEU A 384 22.83 -3.90 17.63
N ASP A 385 22.11 -2.91 18.15
CA ASP A 385 20.82 -2.43 17.65
C ASP A 385 20.99 -1.09 16.94
N PHE A 386 21.02 -1.08 15.61
CA PHE A 386 21.12 0.13 14.80
C PHE A 386 19.73 0.72 14.57
N TRP A 387 19.55 1.98 14.98
CA TRP A 387 18.27 2.66 15.00
C TRP A 387 18.39 4.14 14.62
N SER A 388 17.25 4.81 14.49
CA SER A 388 17.17 6.26 14.34
C SER A 388 15.91 6.82 15.00
N SER A 389 15.98 8.06 15.48
CA SER A 389 14.94 8.75 16.25
C SER A 389 13.59 8.89 15.53
N PHE A 390 13.59 8.80 14.21
CA PHE A 390 12.40 8.95 13.35
C PHE A 390 11.91 7.61 12.77
N GLU A 391 12.54 6.48 13.10
CA GLU A 391 12.12 5.18 12.60
C GLU A 391 10.96 4.64 13.48
N PRO A 392 9.75 4.43 12.92
CA PRO A 392 8.57 4.05 13.71
C PRO A 392 8.61 2.61 14.25
N ASN A 393 9.19 1.68 13.50
CA ASN A 393 9.25 0.28 13.84
C ASN A 393 10.23 -0.04 14.98
N HIS A 394 11.26 0.79 15.21
CA HIS A 394 12.20 0.61 16.32
C HIS A 394 11.47 0.67 17.66
N LYS A 395 10.51 1.60 17.81
CA LYS A 395 9.67 1.71 19.01
C LYS A 395 8.94 0.39 19.31
N LEU A 396 8.55 -0.35 18.28
CA LEU A 396 7.84 -1.62 18.41
C LEU A 396 8.78 -2.74 18.91
N MET A 397 10.08 -2.64 18.65
CA MET A 397 11.07 -3.62 19.12
C MET A 397 11.55 -3.37 20.56
N LEU A 398 11.46 -2.14 21.08
CA LEU A 398 12.00 -1.79 22.40
C LEU A 398 11.55 -2.70 23.55
N PRO A 399 10.26 -3.10 23.66
CA PRO A 399 9.83 -4.01 24.71
C PRO A 399 10.47 -5.40 24.58
N ARG A 400 10.69 -5.88 23.35
CA ARG A 400 11.35 -7.16 23.08
C ARG A 400 12.84 -7.10 23.40
N LEU A 401 13.49 -5.96 23.16
CA LEU A 401 14.88 -5.73 23.58
C LEU A 401 15.03 -5.71 25.12
N HIS A 402 14.05 -5.19 25.85
CA HIS A 402 13.99 -5.33 27.31
C HIS A 402 13.91 -6.81 27.73
N GLU A 403 12.96 -7.56 27.16
CA GLU A 403 12.77 -8.98 27.45
C GLU A 403 14.04 -9.80 27.15
N LEU A 404 14.72 -9.49 26.04
CA LEU A 404 16.01 -10.08 25.69
C LEU A 404 17.08 -9.85 26.77
N ARG A 405 17.22 -8.62 27.28
CA ARG A 405 18.19 -8.31 28.35
C ARG A 405 17.89 -9.06 29.65
N LEU A 406 16.62 -9.24 29.99
CA LEU A 406 16.22 -10.01 31.17
C LEU A 406 16.53 -11.50 31.00
N LYS A 407 16.36 -12.03 29.78
CA LYS A 407 16.62 -13.42 29.45
C LYS A 407 18.12 -13.76 29.36
N TYR A 408 18.93 -12.82 28.87
CA TYR A 408 20.37 -12.98 28.65
C TYR A 408 21.18 -11.91 29.39
N PRO A 409 21.26 -11.95 30.74
CA PRO A 409 21.95 -10.93 31.53
C PRO A 409 23.47 -10.85 31.29
N GLU A 410 24.07 -11.88 30.68
CA GLU A 410 25.49 -11.98 30.37
C GLU A 410 25.91 -11.26 29.09
N ILE A 411 24.96 -10.92 28.21
CA ILE A 411 25.24 -10.20 26.97
C ILE A 411 25.26 -8.69 27.19
N GLU A 412 25.91 -7.96 26.29
CA GLU A 412 25.81 -6.50 26.24
C GLU A 412 24.87 -6.09 25.09
N LEU A 413 23.78 -5.38 25.41
CA LEU A 413 22.96 -4.72 24.40
C LEU A 413 23.43 -3.27 24.22
N ILE A 414 23.78 -2.91 22.99
CA ILE A 414 24.20 -1.56 22.62
C ILE A 414 23.34 -1.07 21.47
N SER A 415 22.55 -0.03 21.70
CA SER A 415 21.82 0.64 20.63
C SER A 415 22.66 1.76 20.03
N VAL A 416 22.86 1.73 18.71
CA VAL A 416 23.68 2.69 17.98
C VAL A 416 22.78 3.52 17.07
N SER A 417 22.55 4.77 17.48
CA SER A 417 21.82 5.75 16.68
C SER A 417 22.67 6.14 15.46
N VAL A 418 22.06 6.02 14.27
CA VAL A 418 22.68 6.29 12.98
C VAL A 418 21.69 6.94 12.04
N MET A 419 22.19 7.54 10.95
CA MET A 419 21.35 8.13 9.88
C MET A 419 20.36 9.20 10.39
N GLU A 420 20.70 9.87 11.49
CA GLU A 420 19.88 10.93 12.08
C GLU A 420 19.75 12.14 11.16
N ARG A 421 18.62 12.84 11.29
CA ARG A 421 18.33 14.09 10.55
C ARG A 421 18.63 15.36 11.36
N TYR A 422 19.21 15.20 12.55
CA TYR A 422 19.59 16.33 13.39
C TYR A 422 20.86 16.99 12.87
N SER A 423 21.03 18.27 13.20
CA SER A 423 22.31 18.95 13.03
C SER A 423 23.36 18.31 13.94
N SER A 424 24.65 18.40 13.56
CA SER A 424 25.75 17.86 14.36
C SER A 424 25.82 18.48 15.77
N GLU A 425 25.40 19.74 15.94
CA GLU A 425 25.40 20.44 17.23
C GLU A 425 24.35 19.88 18.20
N ASP A 426 23.18 19.48 17.71
CA ASP A 426 22.08 18.99 18.53
C ASP A 426 22.02 17.46 18.66
N LEU A 427 22.77 16.74 17.81
CA LEU A 427 22.67 15.29 17.64
C LEU A 427 22.71 14.51 18.96
N LEU A 428 23.74 14.70 19.78
CA LEU A 428 23.90 13.96 21.04
C LEU A 428 22.76 14.23 22.02
N ARG A 429 22.34 15.49 22.16
CA ARG A 429 21.26 15.91 23.06
C ARG A 429 19.92 15.31 22.63
N GLN A 430 19.62 15.36 21.34
CA GLN A 430 18.36 14.86 20.79
C GLN A 430 18.27 13.34 20.86
N VAL A 431 19.36 12.63 20.56
CA VAL A 431 19.41 11.16 20.72
C VAL A 431 19.28 10.78 22.19
N ALA A 432 19.91 11.50 23.11
CA ALA A 432 19.78 11.27 24.54
C ALA A 432 18.32 11.44 25.02
N ASP A 433 17.70 12.59 24.73
CA ASP A 433 16.29 12.85 25.07
C ASP A 433 15.34 11.81 24.46
N LYS A 434 15.58 11.40 23.22
CA LYS A 434 14.77 10.38 22.56
C LYS A 434 14.90 9.03 23.23
N SER A 435 16.14 8.60 23.52
CA SER A 435 16.42 7.30 24.16
C SER A 435 15.82 7.22 25.57
N GLU A 436 15.89 8.30 26.34
CA GLU A 436 15.28 8.40 27.67
C GLU A 436 13.75 8.31 27.60
N LYS A 437 13.11 9.08 26.71
CA LYS A 437 11.65 9.02 26.49
C LYS A 437 11.16 7.66 26.02
N GLN A 438 12.02 6.90 25.35
CA GLN A 438 11.76 5.55 24.89
C GLN A 438 12.10 4.48 25.94
N GLY A 439 12.59 4.89 27.11
CA GLY A 439 12.91 3.99 28.22
C GLY A 439 14.14 3.12 27.97
N MET A 440 15.05 3.52 27.07
CA MET A 440 16.26 2.75 26.76
C MET A 440 17.24 2.86 27.93
N ASP A 441 17.15 1.92 28.86
CA ASP A 441 17.95 1.86 30.10
C ASP A 441 19.27 1.06 29.93
N TRP A 442 19.75 0.94 28.70
CA TRP A 442 21.03 0.32 28.32
C TRP A 442 21.95 1.29 27.61
N THR A 443 23.11 0.78 27.18
CA THR A 443 24.13 1.55 26.49
C THR A 443 23.60 2.07 25.14
N VAL A 444 23.64 3.40 24.96
CA VAL A 444 23.31 4.06 23.68
C VAL A 444 24.51 4.83 23.15
N TRP A 445 24.84 4.59 21.89
CA TRP A 445 25.90 5.26 21.15
C TRP A 445 25.35 6.02 19.94
N VAL A 446 26.16 6.93 19.42
CA VAL A 446 25.96 7.59 18.14
C VAL A 446 27.08 7.14 17.19
N GLY A 447 26.67 6.54 16.09
CA GLY A 447 27.55 6.03 15.04
C GLY A 447 27.60 6.97 13.82
N ASP A 448 28.69 6.88 13.08
CA ASP A 448 28.88 7.62 11.83
C ASP A 448 28.54 6.76 10.59
N GLU A 449 28.71 7.36 9.41
CA GLU A 449 28.48 6.67 8.15
C GLU A 449 29.51 5.55 7.88
N GLU A 450 30.75 5.70 8.37
CA GLU A 450 31.75 4.65 8.23
C GLU A 450 31.32 3.37 8.98
N LEU A 451 30.75 3.53 10.17
CA LEU A 451 30.21 2.43 10.96
C LEU A 451 29.05 1.73 10.25
N THR A 452 28.08 2.48 9.71
CA THR A 452 26.94 1.88 9.01
C THR A 452 27.39 1.08 7.78
N GLN A 453 28.33 1.62 6.99
CA GLN A 453 28.90 0.92 5.84
C GLN A 453 29.66 -0.33 6.24
N ARG A 454 30.50 -0.25 7.30
CA ARG A 454 31.30 -1.36 7.83
C ARG A 454 30.41 -2.53 8.29
N MET A 455 29.32 -2.20 8.98
CA MET A 455 28.34 -3.15 9.50
C MET A 455 27.28 -3.56 8.46
N ARG A 456 27.33 -2.95 7.26
CA ARG A 456 26.39 -3.13 6.15
C ARG A 456 24.93 -2.88 6.56
N VAL A 457 24.71 -1.83 7.34
CA VAL A 457 23.37 -1.34 7.69
C VAL A 457 22.79 -0.69 6.44
N ARG A 458 21.77 -1.34 5.85
CA ARG A 458 21.11 -0.88 4.61
C ARG A 458 19.68 -0.39 4.84
N ARG A 459 19.06 -0.82 5.93
CA ARG A 459 17.72 -0.42 6.39
C ARG A 459 17.70 -0.41 7.91
N LEU A 460 16.81 0.38 8.48
CA LEU A 460 16.58 0.42 9.93
C LEU A 460 15.22 -0.23 10.26
N PRO A 461 15.06 -0.81 11.46
CA PRO A 461 16.17 -1.15 12.37
C PRO A 461 17.08 -2.24 11.77
N THR A 462 18.32 -2.36 12.25
CA THR A 462 19.22 -3.49 11.93
C THR A 462 19.81 -4.02 13.23
N LEU A 463 19.77 -5.32 13.45
CA LEU A 463 20.37 -5.95 14.62
C LEU A 463 21.48 -6.90 14.21
N ALA A 464 22.58 -6.91 14.96
CA ALA A 464 23.70 -7.82 14.74
C ALA A 464 24.16 -8.46 16.05
N VAL A 465 24.46 -9.75 16.02
CA VAL A 465 25.06 -10.49 17.14
C VAL A 465 26.55 -10.66 16.87
N VAL A 466 27.36 -10.21 17.81
CA VAL A 466 28.82 -10.28 17.81
C VAL A 466 29.26 -11.21 18.93
N ASP A 467 30.14 -12.17 18.64
CA ASP A 467 30.65 -13.09 19.65
C ASP A 467 31.81 -12.50 20.47
N ALA A 468 32.22 -13.26 21.49
CA ALA A 468 33.26 -12.88 22.44
C ALA A 468 34.64 -12.57 21.79
N ASP A 469 34.91 -13.11 20.60
CA ASP A 469 36.16 -12.89 19.86
C ASP A 469 36.08 -11.68 18.90
N GLY A 470 34.92 -11.01 18.88
CA GLY A 470 34.66 -9.82 18.05
C GLY A 470 34.27 -10.15 16.61
N TYR A 471 33.71 -11.35 16.35
CA TYR A 471 33.18 -11.70 15.04
C TYR A 471 31.69 -11.39 14.96
N ALA A 472 31.26 -10.72 13.89
CA ALA A 472 29.85 -10.66 13.54
C ALA A 472 29.41 -12.08 13.15
N ARG A 473 28.45 -12.64 13.89
CA ARG A 473 27.94 -14.01 13.69
C ARG A 473 26.61 -14.04 12.98
N TYR A 474 25.74 -13.09 13.28
CA TYR A 474 24.42 -13.00 12.64
C TYR A 474 24.00 -11.55 12.47
N ARG A 475 23.11 -11.30 11.50
CA ARG A 475 22.49 -9.99 11.29
C ARG A 475 21.09 -10.16 10.73
N ILE A 476 20.14 -9.41 11.30
CA ILE A 476 18.80 -9.23 10.78
C ILE A 476 18.55 -7.75 10.49
N GLN A 477 17.77 -7.47 9.46
CA GLN A 477 17.46 -6.11 9.04
C GLN A 477 15.94 -5.97 8.92
N GLY A 478 15.41 -4.80 9.23
CA GLY A 478 13.97 -4.54 9.29
C GLY A 478 13.34 -5.03 10.60
N TYR A 479 12.07 -4.66 10.78
CA TYR A 479 11.25 -5.13 11.89
C TYR A 479 10.89 -6.61 11.74
N HIS A 480 10.83 -7.31 12.88
CA HIS A 480 10.26 -8.65 12.97
C HIS A 480 9.49 -8.78 14.29
N PRO A 481 8.23 -9.26 14.30
CA PRO A 481 7.56 -9.66 15.54
C PRO A 481 8.36 -10.83 16.15
N TYR A 482 8.60 -10.90 17.46
CA TYR A 482 9.52 -11.88 18.10
C TYR A 482 11.02 -11.71 17.82
N ILE A 483 11.45 -10.47 17.66
CA ILE A 483 12.87 -10.18 17.46
C ILE A 483 13.75 -10.70 18.62
N ASP A 484 13.21 -10.76 19.84
CA ASP A 484 13.86 -11.33 21.03
C ASP A 484 14.14 -12.83 20.90
N GLU A 485 13.20 -13.62 20.36
CA GLU A 485 13.42 -15.05 20.11
C GLU A 485 14.46 -15.29 19.02
N ILE A 486 14.36 -14.52 17.93
CA ILE A 486 15.30 -14.59 16.81
C ILE A 486 16.71 -14.27 17.31
N LEU A 487 16.86 -13.19 18.07
CA LEU A 487 18.13 -12.83 18.69
C LEU A 487 18.57 -13.89 19.70
N GLY A 488 17.65 -14.48 20.48
CA GLY A 488 17.96 -15.58 21.37
C GLY A 488 18.62 -16.76 20.65
N TYR A 489 18.05 -17.21 19.52
CA TYR A 489 18.66 -18.27 18.71
C TYR A 489 20.06 -17.87 18.20
N MET A 490 20.23 -16.63 17.75
CA MET A 490 21.51 -16.12 17.28
C MET A 490 22.55 -16.03 18.41
N ILE A 491 22.14 -15.62 19.61
CA ILE A 491 22.98 -15.52 20.81
C ILE A 491 23.40 -16.92 21.25
N ASP A 492 22.46 -17.86 21.38
CA ASP A 492 22.74 -19.25 21.75
C ASP A 492 23.75 -19.87 20.78
N ALA A 493 23.60 -19.60 19.47
CA ALA A 493 24.54 -20.07 18.46
C ALA A 493 25.90 -19.34 18.51
N ALA A 494 25.94 -18.07 18.91
CA ALA A 494 27.17 -17.30 19.08
C ALA A 494 27.96 -17.68 20.34
N MET A 495 27.30 -18.26 21.36
CA MET A 495 27.96 -18.85 22.54
C MET A 495 28.75 -20.12 22.22
N LEU A 496 28.39 -20.82 21.15
CA LEU A 496 29.10 -22.02 20.71
C LEU A 496 30.40 -21.66 19.97
N PRO A 497 31.44 -22.51 20.08
CA PRO A 497 32.67 -22.35 19.30
C PRO A 497 32.37 -22.26 17.79
N ARG A 498 33.18 -21.49 17.06
CA ARG A 498 33.00 -21.33 15.62
C ARG A 498 33.22 -22.68 14.91
N LEU A 499 32.50 -22.89 13.81
CA LEU A 499 32.53 -24.16 13.06
C LEU A 499 33.94 -24.51 12.54
N GLU A 500 34.76 -23.52 12.16
CA GLU A 500 36.16 -23.73 11.77
C GLU A 500 37.05 -24.21 12.92
N ASP A 501 36.75 -23.80 14.15
CA ASP A 501 37.50 -24.22 15.34
C ASP A 501 37.13 -25.67 15.72
N GLN A 502 35.89 -26.10 15.44
CA GLN A 502 35.45 -27.49 15.66
C GLN A 502 36.04 -28.48 14.64
N ALA A 503 36.24 -28.06 13.39
CA ALA A 503 36.87 -28.89 12.35
C ALA A 503 38.37 -29.12 12.56
N ASN A 504 39.05 -28.26 13.33
CA ASN A 504 40.47 -28.40 13.67
C ASN A 504 40.73 -29.15 14.99
N THR A 505 39.67 -29.60 15.67
CA THR A 505 39.75 -30.30 16.97
C THR A 505 39.31 -31.77 16.88
N GLN A 506 38.99 -32.26 15.68
CA GLN A 506 38.80 -33.68 15.33
C GLN A 506 39.95 -34.14 14.46
#